data_AF-A0A222SGW5-F1
#
_entry.id   AF-A0A222SGW5-F1
#
_cell.length_a   1.000
_cell.length_b   1.000
_cell.length_c   1.000
_cell.angle_alpha   90.00
_cell.angle_beta   90.00
_cell.angle_gamma   90.00
#
_symmetry.space_group_name_H-M   'P 1'
#
loop_
_entity.id
_entity.type
_entity.pdbx_description
1 polymer ?
#
loop_
_entity_poly.entity_id
_entity_poly.type
_entity_poly.pdbx_seq_one_letter_code
_entity_poly.pdbx_strand_id
1 'polypeptide(L)'
;MTSGANRAICIALLLALFLGGCSERREAGLSQRQIEKLVLAAKPCCESPGTWAAAIRESLLEIGKPVDKEHVCAVIAIIRQVSGFATVPQNSAMPAILKKKIESSESNEVLRFIIQKRLDQTASNGKTFRENIDSVGSERDFELWYNEFTSAVITRPILLAFNKDISNLVTTLGSMQVSVKFAEAYPKRPRNAGLAGIREVLYTTKGGVFYGTAYLLDYEHRYDDWKYIFADFNAGHYTSRNAGFQKMLASLSRKTIELDGDLLSYKNGGNGSPSVTYTTFLELLKKKGVAFDEKTIARDFAQEKSIDFEKTYSYRTLSAMHRETFGYTVHAVLPEISLNSPKFVSKNLSTKWFARRVKSIYNRCMRTRI
;
A
#
# COMPACT_ATOMS: atom_id res chain seq x y z
N MET A 1 34.05 -8.41 75.25
CA MET A 1 32.82 -8.81 74.54
C MET A 1 32.51 -7.78 73.46
N THR A 2 33.03 -7.91 72.23
CA THR A 2 32.59 -7.12 71.06
C THR A 2 33.27 -7.64 69.77
N SER A 3 32.96 -8.88 69.36
CA SER A 3 33.41 -9.45 68.07
C SER A 3 32.24 -10.05 67.27
N GLY A 4 31.00 -9.68 67.60
CA GLY A 4 29.80 -10.24 66.95
C GLY A 4 29.17 -9.35 65.88
N ALA A 5 29.41 -8.03 65.91
CA ALA A 5 28.60 -7.09 65.13
C ALA A 5 29.03 -6.94 63.65
N ASN A 6 30.31 -7.18 63.32
CA ASN A 6 30.82 -6.94 61.96
C ASN A 6 30.61 -8.10 60.98
N ARG A 7 30.29 -9.33 61.45
CA ARG A 7 30.02 -10.46 60.53
C ARG A 7 28.57 -10.53 60.06
N ALA A 8 27.62 -10.02 60.84
CA ALA A 8 26.20 -10.04 60.47
C ALA A 8 25.87 -9.03 59.35
N ILE A 9 26.57 -7.89 59.31
CA ILE A 9 26.33 -6.84 58.32
C ILE A 9 26.85 -7.25 56.92
N CYS A 10 27.97 -7.98 56.85
CA CYS A 10 28.49 -8.47 55.56
C CYS A 10 27.65 -9.60 54.94
N ILE A 11 26.94 -10.40 55.75
CA ILE A 11 26.07 -11.47 55.22
C ILE A 11 24.73 -10.90 54.73
N ALA A 12 24.21 -9.84 55.36
CA ALA A 12 22.99 -9.16 54.92
C ALA A 12 23.18 -8.39 53.59
N LEU A 13 24.39 -7.87 53.32
CA LEU A 13 24.71 -7.18 52.06
C LEU A 13 25.00 -8.13 50.88
N LEU A 14 25.33 -9.39 51.14
CA LEU A 14 25.54 -10.41 50.10
C LEU A 14 24.24 -11.11 49.66
N LEU A 15 23.17 -11.10 50.47
CA LEU A 15 21.86 -11.61 50.06
C LEU A 15 21.01 -10.61 49.27
N ALA A 16 21.31 -9.31 49.33
CA ALA A 16 20.59 -8.29 48.56
C ALA A 16 21.01 -8.23 47.07
N LEU A 17 22.10 -8.90 46.70
CA LEU A 17 22.61 -8.94 45.32
C LEU A 17 22.03 -10.09 44.46
N PHE A 18 21.21 -10.98 45.04
CA PHE A 18 20.59 -12.09 44.30
C PHE A 18 19.08 -11.90 44.04
N LEU A 19 18.50 -10.76 44.42
CA LEU A 19 17.14 -10.35 44.02
C LEU A 19 17.16 -9.31 42.89
N GLY A 20 18.17 -9.37 42.02
CA GLY A 20 18.07 -8.83 40.68
C GLY A 20 17.05 -9.66 39.90
N GLY A 21 15.76 -9.44 40.19
CA GLY A 21 14.67 -10.03 39.44
C GLY A 21 14.93 -9.79 37.97
N CYS A 22 15.05 -10.89 37.21
CA CYS A 22 14.89 -10.87 35.78
C CYS A 22 13.52 -10.27 35.50
N SER A 23 13.46 -8.96 35.36
CA SER A 23 12.44 -8.29 34.56
C SER A 23 12.69 -8.81 33.14
N GLU A 24 12.20 -10.01 32.84
CA GLU A 24 11.82 -10.35 31.49
C GLU A 24 11.00 -9.16 31.02
N ARG A 25 11.59 -8.34 30.14
CA ARG A 25 10.79 -7.53 29.25
C ARG A 25 9.94 -8.53 28.51
N ARG A 26 8.72 -8.78 29.01
CA ARG A 26 7.66 -9.40 28.23
C ARG A 26 7.66 -8.62 26.94
N GLU A 27 8.13 -9.24 25.86
CA GLU A 27 8.02 -8.64 24.55
C GLU A 27 6.55 -8.28 24.36
N ALA A 28 6.25 -7.00 24.29
CA ALA A 28 4.87 -6.55 24.19
C ALA A 28 4.30 -7.03 22.85
N GLY A 29 3.33 -7.96 22.91
CA GLY A 29 2.61 -8.48 21.74
C GLY A 29 2.87 -9.96 21.44
N LEU A 30 2.47 -10.38 20.23
CA LEU A 30 2.57 -11.76 19.77
C LEU A 30 4.02 -12.15 19.51
N SER A 31 4.39 -13.33 19.98
CA SER A 31 5.68 -13.96 19.65
C SER A 31 5.74 -14.33 18.17
N GLN A 32 6.96 -14.42 17.63
CA GLN A 32 7.16 -14.88 16.24
C GLN A 32 6.51 -16.25 15.99
N ARG A 33 6.60 -17.18 16.95
CA ARG A 33 5.96 -18.52 16.85
C ARG A 33 4.43 -18.42 16.75
N GLN A 34 3.79 -17.51 17.49
CA GLN A 34 2.34 -17.31 17.39
C GLN A 34 1.95 -16.71 16.03
N ILE A 35 2.75 -15.77 15.50
CA ILE A 35 2.53 -15.19 14.17
C ILE A 35 2.72 -16.25 13.08
N GLU A 36 3.71 -17.12 13.22
CA GLU A 36 3.95 -18.25 12.31
C GLU A 36 2.72 -19.17 12.21
N LYS A 37 2.09 -19.50 13.35
CA LYS A 37 0.81 -20.24 13.36
C LYS A 37 -0.28 -19.51 12.59
N LEU A 38 -0.39 -18.19 12.71
CA LEU A 38 -1.36 -17.38 11.97
C LEU A 38 -1.07 -17.37 10.46
N VAL A 39 0.21 -17.30 10.07
CA VAL A 39 0.65 -17.41 8.67
C VAL A 39 0.25 -18.76 8.10
N LEU A 40 0.53 -19.86 8.80
CA LEU A 40 0.16 -21.22 8.38
C LEU A 40 -1.35 -21.43 8.33
N ALA A 41 -2.12 -20.81 9.23
CA ALA A 41 -3.58 -20.84 9.15
C ALA A 41 -4.13 -20.09 7.91
N ALA A 42 -3.44 -19.04 7.45
CA ALA A 42 -3.82 -18.31 6.24
C ALA A 42 -3.33 -18.99 4.94
N LYS A 43 -2.17 -19.66 4.99
CA LYS A 43 -1.58 -20.45 3.90
C LYS A 43 -0.87 -21.70 4.49
N PRO A 44 -1.53 -22.87 4.51
CA PRO A 44 -0.94 -24.09 5.07
C PRO A 44 0.37 -24.51 4.41
N CYS A 45 0.49 -24.36 3.09
CA CYS A 45 1.70 -24.70 2.32
C CYS A 45 2.62 -23.48 2.14
N CYS A 46 2.79 -22.64 3.16
CA CYS A 46 3.75 -21.54 3.10
C CYS A 46 5.17 -22.12 3.21
N GLU A 47 6.07 -21.81 2.26
CA GLU A 47 7.43 -22.36 2.23
C GLU A 47 8.33 -21.85 3.36
N SER A 48 8.11 -20.62 3.84
CA SER A 48 8.96 -19.99 4.85
C SER A 48 8.14 -19.18 5.86
N PRO A 49 7.24 -19.82 6.61
CA PRO A 49 6.28 -19.12 7.48
C PRO A 49 7.01 -18.35 8.59
N GLY A 50 8.13 -18.87 9.11
CA GLY A 50 8.99 -18.17 10.07
C GLY A 50 9.57 -16.86 9.55
N THR A 51 10.01 -16.82 8.28
CA THR A 51 10.52 -15.60 7.63
C THR A 51 9.44 -14.53 7.52
N TRP A 52 8.22 -14.92 7.11
CA TRP A 52 7.08 -14.01 7.05
C TRP A 52 6.68 -13.51 8.44
N ALA A 53 6.66 -14.41 9.44
CA ALA A 53 6.33 -14.06 10.81
C ALA A 53 7.33 -13.04 11.40
N ALA A 54 8.64 -13.25 11.19
CA ALA A 54 9.67 -12.30 11.58
C ALA A 54 9.49 -10.95 10.88
N ALA A 55 9.33 -10.95 9.55
CA ALA A 55 9.15 -9.73 8.78
C ALA A 55 7.92 -8.92 9.23
N ILE A 56 6.79 -9.57 9.49
CA ILE A 56 5.56 -8.91 9.99
C ILE A 56 5.80 -8.31 11.36
N ARG A 57 6.32 -9.11 12.30
CA ARG A 57 6.55 -8.70 13.68
C ARG A 57 7.48 -7.50 13.76
N GLU A 58 8.63 -7.60 13.13
CA GLU A 58 9.64 -6.55 13.17
C GLU A 58 9.17 -5.29 12.44
N SER A 59 8.42 -5.43 11.34
CA SER A 59 7.88 -4.26 10.63
C SER A 59 6.92 -3.48 11.52
N LEU A 60 5.98 -4.15 12.21
CA LEU A 60 5.08 -3.52 13.17
C LEU A 60 5.85 -2.78 14.26
N LEU A 61 6.87 -3.43 14.86
CA LEU A 61 7.73 -2.82 15.86
C LEU A 61 8.46 -1.57 15.32
N GLU A 62 9.04 -1.64 14.12
CA GLU A 62 9.83 -0.55 13.53
C GLU A 62 8.97 0.66 13.12
N ILE A 63 7.74 0.42 12.66
CA ILE A 63 6.80 1.51 12.37
C ILE A 63 6.09 2.02 13.63
N GLY A 64 6.26 1.37 14.78
CA GLY A 64 5.69 1.77 16.06
C GLY A 64 4.22 1.38 16.24
N LYS A 65 3.76 0.32 15.58
CA LYS A 65 2.41 -0.22 15.70
C LYS A 65 2.38 -1.43 16.66
N PRO A 66 1.25 -1.69 17.33
CA PRO A 66 1.11 -2.86 18.19
C PRO A 66 1.37 -4.17 17.43
N VAL A 67 2.04 -5.12 18.08
CA VAL A 67 2.17 -6.49 17.60
C VAL A 67 1.03 -7.34 18.18
N ASP A 68 -0.19 -6.85 18.12
CA ASP A 68 -1.37 -7.61 18.56
C ASP A 68 -1.97 -8.43 17.41
N LYS A 69 -3.01 -9.20 17.73
CA LYS A 69 -3.66 -10.07 16.76
C LYS A 69 -4.35 -9.29 15.64
N GLU A 70 -4.88 -8.10 15.91
CA GLU A 70 -5.58 -7.30 14.91
C GLU A 70 -4.61 -6.81 13.83
N HIS A 71 -3.51 -6.17 14.24
CA HIS A 71 -2.52 -5.64 13.30
C HIS A 71 -1.81 -6.75 12.54
N VAL A 72 -1.43 -7.83 13.23
CA VAL A 72 -0.82 -9.00 12.59
C VAL A 72 -1.77 -9.62 11.55
N CYS A 73 -3.04 -9.82 11.90
CA CYS A 73 -4.01 -10.40 10.97
C CYS A 73 -4.33 -9.47 9.80
N ALA A 74 -4.29 -8.15 9.98
CA ALA A 74 -4.45 -7.18 8.89
C ALA A 74 -3.32 -7.32 7.85
N VAL A 75 -2.07 -7.37 8.32
CA VAL A 75 -0.89 -7.54 7.45
C VAL A 75 -0.93 -8.91 6.74
N ILE A 76 -1.21 -10.00 7.48
CA ILE A 76 -1.37 -11.35 6.92
C ILE A 76 -2.44 -11.38 5.83
N ALA A 77 -3.59 -10.75 6.06
CA ALA A 77 -4.70 -10.75 5.12
C ALA A 77 -4.33 -10.05 3.80
N ILE A 78 -3.61 -8.94 3.87
CA ILE A 78 -3.11 -8.25 2.67
C ILE A 78 -2.08 -9.11 1.94
N ILE A 79 -1.05 -9.62 2.62
CA ILE A 79 -0.02 -10.47 1.99
C ILE A 79 -0.68 -11.68 1.31
N ARG A 80 -1.63 -12.34 1.99
CA ARG A 80 -2.34 -13.50 1.45
C ARG A 80 -3.13 -13.16 0.20
N GLN A 81 -3.77 -11.99 0.15
CA GLN A 81 -4.58 -11.56 -0.99
C GLN A 81 -3.72 -11.08 -2.16
N VAL A 82 -2.64 -10.35 -1.88
CA VAL A 82 -1.84 -9.66 -2.90
C VAL A 82 -0.84 -10.59 -3.55
N SER A 83 -0.07 -11.35 -2.77
CA SER A 83 1.01 -12.20 -3.29
C SER A 83 0.85 -13.67 -2.91
N GLY A 84 -0.07 -13.99 -1.99
CA GLY A 84 -0.18 -15.34 -1.46
C GLY A 84 1.11 -15.77 -0.75
N PHE A 85 1.80 -14.87 -0.06
CA PHE A 85 3.11 -15.12 0.56
C PHE A 85 4.21 -15.47 -0.45
N ALA A 86 4.24 -14.77 -1.57
CA ALA A 86 5.37 -14.75 -2.49
C ALA A 86 6.13 -13.43 -2.34
N THR A 87 7.45 -13.50 -2.22
CA THR A 87 8.30 -12.30 -2.11
C THR A 87 8.24 -11.47 -3.39
N VAL A 88 8.34 -12.15 -4.53
CA VAL A 88 8.14 -11.60 -5.87
C VAL A 88 7.04 -12.42 -6.53
N PRO A 89 5.78 -11.95 -6.53
CA PRO A 89 4.68 -12.71 -7.09
C PRO A 89 4.83 -12.85 -8.60
N GLN A 90 4.53 -14.05 -9.11
CA GLN A 90 4.47 -14.30 -10.55
C GLN A 90 3.13 -13.80 -11.11
N ASN A 91 3.17 -13.29 -12.35
CA ASN A 91 2.02 -12.81 -13.09
C ASN A 91 2.13 -13.26 -14.55
N SER A 92 1.25 -14.17 -14.95
CA SER A 92 1.21 -14.71 -16.31
C SER A 92 0.88 -13.66 -17.39
N ALA A 93 0.35 -12.49 -17.03
CA ALA A 93 0.11 -11.40 -17.96
C ALA A 93 1.39 -10.58 -18.26
N MET A 94 2.48 -10.78 -17.51
CA MET A 94 3.68 -9.94 -17.62
C MET A 94 4.35 -9.95 -19.00
N PRO A 95 4.45 -11.10 -19.72
CA PRO A 95 4.96 -11.08 -21.09
C PRO A 95 4.12 -10.20 -22.02
N ALA A 96 2.79 -10.29 -21.92
CA ALA A 96 1.88 -9.48 -22.72
C ALA A 96 1.96 -7.98 -22.38
N ILE A 97 2.13 -7.65 -21.10
CA ILE A 97 2.35 -6.26 -20.63
C ILE A 97 3.64 -5.70 -21.23
N LEU A 98 4.73 -6.47 -21.20
CA LEU A 98 6.01 -6.07 -21.79
C LEU A 98 5.90 -5.88 -23.30
N LYS A 99 5.26 -6.81 -24.04
CA LYS A 99 5.01 -6.68 -25.49
C LYS A 99 4.23 -5.41 -25.81
N LYS A 100 3.10 -5.17 -25.13
CA LYS A 100 2.30 -3.96 -25.31
C LYS A 100 3.09 -2.69 -25.00
N LYS A 101 4.01 -2.76 -24.03
CA LYS A 101 4.87 -1.62 -23.69
C LYS A 101 5.84 -1.31 -24.82
N ILE A 102 6.52 -2.34 -25.33
CA ILE A 102 7.41 -2.27 -26.49
C ILE A 102 6.66 -1.65 -27.68
N GLU A 103 5.49 -2.18 -28.04
CA GLU A 103 4.66 -1.68 -29.13
C GLU A 103 4.26 -0.21 -28.93
N SER A 104 3.83 0.17 -27.72
CA SER A 104 3.47 1.56 -27.41
C SER A 104 4.65 2.54 -27.51
N SER A 105 5.87 2.02 -27.42
CA SER A 105 7.10 2.78 -27.56
C SER A 105 7.54 2.92 -29.02
N GLU A 106 6.88 2.26 -29.98
CA GLU A 106 7.16 2.38 -31.42
C GLU A 106 6.37 3.51 -32.08
N SER A 107 6.51 4.73 -31.55
CA SER A 107 5.71 5.88 -31.99
C SER A 107 6.02 6.37 -33.41
N ASN A 108 7.15 5.98 -34.00
CA ASN A 108 7.52 6.25 -35.39
C ASN A 108 8.45 5.15 -35.95
N GLU A 109 8.72 5.20 -37.27
CA GLU A 109 9.48 4.17 -37.99
C GLU A 109 10.94 4.05 -37.55
N VAL A 110 11.63 5.17 -37.31
CA VAL A 110 13.02 5.17 -36.84
C VAL A 110 13.10 4.48 -35.47
N LEU A 111 12.14 4.79 -34.61
CA LEU A 111 12.06 4.27 -33.25
C LEU A 111 11.74 2.77 -33.24
N ARG A 112 10.77 2.36 -34.06
CA ARG A 112 10.48 0.95 -34.33
C ARG A 112 11.73 0.21 -34.79
N PHE A 113 12.45 0.74 -35.79
CA PHE A 113 13.65 0.09 -36.30
C PHE A 113 14.70 -0.14 -35.22
N ILE A 114 14.97 0.87 -34.38
CA ILE A 114 15.95 0.77 -33.29
C ILE A 114 15.51 -0.26 -32.24
N ILE A 115 14.23 -0.24 -31.82
CA ILE A 115 13.70 -1.24 -30.86
C ILE A 115 13.82 -2.63 -31.44
N GLN A 116 13.37 -2.85 -32.67
CA GLN A 116 13.38 -4.17 -33.30
C GLN A 116 14.82 -4.70 -33.46
N LYS A 117 15.78 -3.84 -33.85
CA LYS A 117 17.20 -4.23 -33.88
C LYS A 117 17.74 -4.58 -32.51
N ARG A 118 17.35 -3.85 -31.46
CA ARG A 118 17.76 -4.18 -30.09
C ARG A 118 17.14 -5.49 -29.60
N LEU A 119 15.89 -5.78 -29.96
CA LEU A 119 15.20 -7.02 -29.63
C LEU A 119 15.90 -8.27 -30.21
N ASP A 120 16.52 -8.13 -31.38
CA ASP A 120 17.23 -9.24 -32.05
C ASP A 120 18.66 -9.44 -31.53
N GLN A 121 19.16 -8.55 -30.65
CA GLN A 121 20.46 -8.73 -30.02
C GLN A 121 20.40 -9.72 -28.86
N THR A 122 21.52 -10.42 -28.65
CA THR A 122 21.71 -11.36 -27.55
C THR A 122 21.82 -10.64 -26.21
N ALA A 123 21.05 -11.12 -25.24
CA ALA A 123 21.14 -10.76 -23.84
C ALA A 123 22.23 -11.58 -23.14
N SER A 124 22.52 -11.26 -21.88
CA SER A 124 23.53 -11.88 -21.02
C SER A 124 23.36 -13.40 -20.86
N ASN A 125 22.14 -13.90 -21.03
CA ASN A 125 21.81 -15.32 -20.93
C ASN A 125 21.93 -16.11 -22.24
N GLY A 126 22.47 -15.50 -23.31
CA GLY A 126 22.71 -16.16 -24.60
C GLY A 126 21.50 -16.24 -25.53
N LYS A 127 20.29 -15.87 -25.08
CA LYS A 127 19.10 -15.70 -25.92
C LYS A 127 18.94 -14.27 -26.37
N THR A 128 18.21 -14.03 -27.46
CA THR A 128 17.84 -12.68 -27.87
C THR A 128 16.90 -12.03 -26.85
N PHE A 129 16.90 -10.69 -26.77
CA PHE A 129 15.94 -9.96 -25.94
C PHE A 129 14.49 -10.33 -26.29
N ARG A 130 14.20 -10.56 -27.57
CA ARG A 130 12.90 -11.02 -28.07
C ARG A 130 12.49 -12.36 -27.49
N GLU A 131 13.38 -13.35 -27.52
CA GLU A 131 13.11 -14.69 -26.96
C GLU A 131 12.92 -14.67 -25.44
N ASN A 132 13.58 -13.73 -24.75
CA ASN A 132 13.45 -13.58 -23.30
C ASN A 132 12.12 -12.95 -22.86
N ILE A 133 11.34 -12.34 -23.77
CA ILE A 133 10.06 -11.71 -23.37
C ILE A 133 9.12 -12.73 -22.74
N ASP A 134 9.06 -13.95 -23.28
CA ASP A 134 8.14 -14.99 -22.80
C ASP A 134 8.56 -15.60 -21.45
N SER A 135 9.81 -15.38 -21.00
CA SER A 135 10.27 -15.79 -19.67
C SER A 135 10.07 -14.72 -18.59
N VAL A 136 9.61 -13.50 -18.95
CA VAL A 136 9.33 -12.43 -17.99
C VAL A 136 8.06 -12.77 -17.22
N GLY A 137 8.23 -13.32 -16.00
CA GLY A 137 7.12 -13.79 -15.18
C GLY A 137 6.71 -12.85 -14.05
N SER A 138 7.50 -11.82 -13.75
CA SER A 138 7.23 -10.90 -12.62
C SER A 138 7.67 -9.47 -12.89
N GLU A 139 7.29 -8.54 -12.02
CA GLU A 139 7.79 -7.16 -12.07
C GLU A 139 9.32 -7.07 -11.95
N ARG A 140 9.94 -8.01 -11.23
CA ARG A 140 11.41 -8.07 -11.11
C ARG A 140 12.05 -8.51 -12.42
N ASP A 141 11.50 -9.55 -13.04
CA ASP A 141 12.01 -10.04 -14.33
C ASP A 141 11.86 -8.97 -15.40
N PHE A 142 10.74 -8.22 -15.38
CA PHE A 142 10.52 -7.09 -16.26
C PHE A 142 11.62 -6.03 -16.08
N GLU A 143 11.90 -5.65 -14.83
CA GLU A 143 12.91 -4.64 -14.53
C GLU A 143 14.31 -5.09 -14.92
N LEU A 144 14.69 -6.33 -14.61
CA LEU A 144 15.99 -6.90 -15.01
C LEU A 144 16.12 -6.92 -16.54
N TRP A 145 15.09 -7.38 -17.25
CA TRP A 145 15.05 -7.37 -18.70
C TRP A 145 15.17 -5.95 -19.24
N TYR A 146 14.43 -4.98 -18.69
CA TYR A 146 14.41 -3.60 -19.16
C TYR A 146 15.74 -2.88 -18.92
N ASN A 147 16.34 -3.07 -17.74
CA ASN A 147 17.63 -2.49 -17.39
C ASN A 147 18.73 -3.03 -18.31
N GLU A 148 18.73 -4.33 -18.59
CA GLU A 148 19.68 -4.91 -19.53
C GLU A 148 19.42 -4.44 -20.96
N PHE A 149 18.15 -4.41 -21.40
CA PHE A 149 17.74 -3.91 -22.71
C PHE A 149 18.21 -2.48 -22.96
N THR A 150 18.20 -1.63 -21.94
CA THR A 150 18.58 -0.21 -22.03
C THR A 150 20.05 0.10 -21.69
N SER A 151 20.81 -0.90 -21.22
CA SER A 151 22.21 -0.72 -20.77
C SER A 151 23.22 -0.44 -21.89
N ALA A 152 22.93 -0.83 -23.14
CA ALA A 152 23.89 -0.72 -24.24
C ALA A 152 24.23 0.73 -24.61
N VAL A 153 25.48 1.14 -24.44
CA VAL A 153 25.96 2.53 -24.59
C VAL A 153 25.58 3.16 -25.94
N ILE A 154 25.57 2.40 -27.03
CA ILE A 154 25.29 2.89 -28.38
C ILE A 154 23.82 3.26 -28.55
N THR A 155 22.90 2.42 -28.05
CA THR A 155 21.45 2.64 -28.17
C THR A 155 20.86 3.34 -26.95
N ARG A 156 21.58 3.43 -25.83
CA ARG A 156 21.15 4.00 -24.56
C ARG A 156 20.68 5.46 -24.64
N PRO A 157 21.38 6.41 -25.31
CA PRO A 157 20.92 7.78 -25.42
C PRO A 157 19.59 7.88 -26.18
N ILE A 158 19.47 7.05 -27.23
CA ILE A 158 18.24 6.94 -27.99
C ILE A 158 17.18 6.38 -27.05
N LEU A 159 17.42 5.21 -26.41
CA LEU A 159 16.54 4.45 -25.48
C LEU A 159 16.08 5.25 -24.25
N LEU A 160 16.92 6.15 -23.72
CA LEU A 160 16.58 7.06 -22.65
C LEU A 160 15.74 8.25 -23.13
N ALA A 161 15.96 8.72 -24.38
CA ALA A 161 15.08 9.70 -25.02
C ALA A 161 13.67 9.14 -25.33
N PHE A 162 13.43 7.81 -25.20
CA PHE A 162 12.09 7.17 -25.25
C PHE A 162 11.25 7.46 -24.01
N ASN A 163 11.81 8.19 -23.04
CA ASN A 163 11.11 8.96 -22.03
C ASN A 163 9.97 8.25 -21.30
N LYS A 164 10.26 7.08 -20.71
CA LYS A 164 9.59 6.59 -19.50
C LYS A 164 10.60 5.81 -18.66
N ASP A 165 11.16 6.48 -17.65
CA ASP A 165 11.89 5.83 -16.55
C ASP A 165 11.16 4.54 -16.12
N ILE A 166 11.91 3.47 -15.82
CA ILE A 166 11.38 2.20 -15.30
C ILE A 166 10.43 2.41 -14.12
N SER A 167 10.64 3.49 -13.34
CA SER A 167 9.74 3.95 -12.28
C SER A 167 8.29 4.21 -12.75
N ASN A 168 8.10 4.60 -14.01
CA ASN A 168 6.79 4.82 -14.65
C ASN A 168 6.21 3.54 -15.30
N LEU A 169 7.02 2.49 -15.44
CA LEU A 169 6.62 1.22 -16.05
C LEU A 169 6.23 0.20 -15.00
N VAL A 170 7.03 0.13 -13.95
CA VAL A 170 6.84 -0.77 -12.81
C VAL A 170 6.78 0.10 -11.56
N THR A 171 5.54 0.50 -11.25
CA THR A 171 5.23 1.48 -10.19
C THR A 171 4.96 0.84 -8.84
N THR A 172 4.62 -0.46 -8.80
CA THR A 172 4.31 -1.21 -7.58
C THR A 172 5.16 -2.47 -7.47
N LEU A 173 5.74 -2.74 -6.30
CA LEU A 173 6.71 -3.82 -6.11
C LEU A 173 6.48 -4.65 -4.84
N GLY A 174 7.13 -5.82 -4.83
CA GLY A 174 7.27 -6.65 -3.65
C GLY A 174 6.01 -7.43 -3.25
N SER A 175 6.10 -8.05 -2.07
CA SER A 175 5.11 -8.97 -1.52
C SER A 175 3.75 -8.35 -1.20
N MET A 176 3.69 -7.03 -1.09
CA MET A 176 2.47 -6.27 -0.82
C MET A 176 2.14 -5.26 -1.94
N GLN A 177 2.86 -5.29 -3.07
CA GLN A 177 2.62 -4.45 -4.25
C GLN A 177 2.49 -2.96 -3.93
N VAL A 178 3.45 -2.44 -3.15
CA VAL A 178 3.47 -1.04 -2.70
C VAL A 178 4.06 -0.15 -3.78
N SER A 179 3.54 1.07 -3.89
CA SER A 179 4.09 2.07 -4.80
C SER A 179 5.54 2.41 -4.44
N VAL A 180 6.42 2.40 -5.45
CA VAL A 180 7.82 2.81 -5.28
C VAL A 180 7.93 4.26 -4.82
N LYS A 181 7.10 5.15 -5.38
CA LYS A 181 7.02 6.56 -4.96
C LYS A 181 6.68 6.72 -3.47
N PHE A 182 5.76 5.90 -2.97
CA PHE A 182 5.45 5.90 -1.53
C PHE A 182 6.66 5.43 -0.72
N ALA A 183 7.30 4.32 -1.12
CA ALA A 183 8.45 3.77 -0.41
C ALA A 183 9.65 4.72 -0.38
N GLU A 184 9.87 5.48 -1.45
CA GLU A 184 10.89 6.54 -1.54
C GLU A 184 10.58 7.74 -0.63
N ALA A 185 9.31 8.13 -0.54
CA ALA A 185 8.88 9.26 0.28
C ALA A 185 8.71 8.90 1.77
N TYR A 186 8.59 7.62 2.11
CA TYR A 186 8.35 7.18 3.48
C TYR A 186 9.60 7.42 4.35
N PRO A 187 9.47 8.10 5.51
CA PRO A 187 10.61 8.63 6.25
C PRO A 187 11.48 7.58 6.95
N LYS A 188 11.00 6.33 7.08
CA LYS A 188 11.72 5.24 7.74
C LYS A 188 12.18 4.20 6.71
N ARG A 189 13.25 3.47 7.05
CA ARG A 189 13.74 2.32 6.29
C ARG A 189 13.74 1.07 7.19
N PRO A 190 13.53 -0.12 6.62
CA PRO A 190 13.64 -1.35 7.40
C PRO A 190 15.05 -1.51 7.95
N ARG A 191 15.17 -2.00 9.18
CA ARG A 191 16.49 -2.32 9.75
C ARG A 191 17.23 -3.33 8.87
N ASN A 192 18.56 -3.23 8.84
CA ASN A 192 19.47 -4.06 8.05
C ASN A 192 19.31 -3.96 6.52
N ALA A 193 18.62 -2.94 6.00
CA ALA A 193 18.53 -2.70 4.56
C ALA A 193 19.85 -2.21 3.92
N GLY A 194 20.84 -1.81 4.73
CA GLY A 194 22.12 -1.29 4.26
C GLY A 194 21.97 -0.08 3.32
N LEU A 195 22.85 -0.01 2.32
CA LEU A 195 22.86 1.03 1.28
C LEU A 195 22.07 0.62 0.01
N ALA A 196 21.30 -0.47 0.07
CA ALA A 196 20.56 -0.98 -1.09
C ALA A 196 19.53 0.04 -1.62
N GLY A 197 19.31 0.03 -2.93
CA GLY A 197 18.29 0.85 -3.58
C GLY A 197 16.88 0.50 -3.09
N ILE A 198 15.94 1.44 -3.15
CA ILE A 198 14.56 1.22 -2.65
C ILE A 198 13.87 0.02 -3.34
N ARG A 199 14.11 -0.17 -4.64
CA ARG A 199 13.54 -1.25 -5.44
C ARG A 199 14.08 -2.60 -5.01
N GLU A 200 15.39 -2.70 -4.79
CA GLU A 200 16.04 -3.90 -4.25
C GLU A 200 15.48 -4.27 -2.88
N VAL A 201 15.31 -3.28 -2.00
CA VAL A 201 14.71 -3.48 -0.68
C VAL A 201 13.28 -4.00 -0.82
N LEU A 202 12.45 -3.42 -1.70
CA LEU A 202 11.07 -3.87 -1.95
C LEU A 202 10.99 -5.31 -2.46
N TYR A 203 12.02 -5.81 -3.17
CA TYR A 203 12.10 -7.20 -3.61
C TYR A 203 12.53 -8.18 -2.53
N THR A 204 12.87 -7.73 -1.32
CA THR A 204 13.09 -8.62 -0.17
C THR A 204 11.80 -8.86 0.60
N THR A 205 11.67 -9.99 1.29
CA THR A 205 10.51 -10.26 2.15
C THR A 205 10.35 -9.19 3.22
N LYS A 206 11.46 -8.83 3.88
CA LYS A 206 11.48 -7.79 4.92
C LYS A 206 11.04 -6.43 4.38
N GLY A 207 11.62 -5.98 3.27
CA GLY A 207 11.30 -4.65 2.71
C GLY A 207 9.90 -4.56 2.14
N GLY A 208 9.44 -5.58 1.41
CA GLY A 208 8.07 -5.66 0.90
C GLY A 208 7.03 -5.63 2.02
N VAL A 209 7.27 -6.37 3.11
CA VAL A 209 6.39 -6.35 4.29
C VAL A 209 6.48 -5.03 5.05
N PHE A 210 7.67 -4.45 5.20
CA PHE A 210 7.86 -3.19 5.92
C PHE A 210 7.08 -2.05 5.27
N TYR A 211 7.34 -1.77 3.99
CA TYR A 211 6.67 -0.68 3.29
C TYR A 211 5.18 -0.95 3.09
N GLY A 212 4.77 -2.22 2.96
CA GLY A 212 3.36 -2.57 2.87
C GLY A 212 2.62 -2.41 4.19
N THR A 213 3.28 -2.73 5.30
CA THR A 213 2.75 -2.51 6.65
C THR A 213 2.66 -1.01 6.96
N ALA A 214 3.68 -0.24 6.58
CA ALA A 214 3.67 1.22 6.67
C ALA A 214 2.51 1.81 5.85
N TYR A 215 2.36 1.41 4.58
CA TYR A 215 1.25 1.89 3.76
C TYR A 215 -0.11 1.47 4.32
N LEU A 216 -0.22 0.29 4.91
CA LEU A 216 -1.49 -0.19 5.49
C LEU A 216 -1.88 0.53 6.78
N LEU A 217 -0.92 0.87 7.64
CA LEU A 217 -1.19 1.21 9.05
C LEU A 217 -0.62 2.56 9.49
N ASP A 218 0.31 3.14 8.74
CA ASP A 218 1.00 4.38 9.12
C ASP A 218 0.39 5.61 8.43
N TYR A 219 -0.93 5.70 8.53
CA TYR A 219 -1.69 6.91 8.24
C TYR A 219 -2.80 7.08 9.28
N GLU A 220 -3.16 8.33 9.60
CA GLU A 220 -4.24 8.61 10.54
C GLU A 220 -5.59 8.38 9.85
N HIS A 221 -6.50 7.66 10.51
CA HIS A 221 -7.86 7.47 10.03
C HIS A 221 -8.83 7.29 11.21
N ARG A 222 -10.13 7.42 10.94
CA ARG A 222 -11.20 7.27 11.94
C ARG A 222 -12.25 6.22 11.55
N TYR A 223 -11.84 5.21 10.80
CA TYR A 223 -12.71 4.10 10.41
C TYR A 223 -13.06 3.20 11.60
N ASP A 224 -14.33 2.78 11.63
CA ASP A 224 -14.91 1.86 12.61
C ASP A 224 -14.76 0.38 12.20
N ASP A 225 -14.35 0.11 10.95
CA ASP A 225 -14.17 -1.24 10.42
C ASP A 225 -12.99 -1.33 9.46
N TRP A 226 -12.13 -2.33 9.70
CA TRP A 226 -10.99 -2.70 8.84
C TRP A 226 -11.31 -2.83 7.35
N LYS A 227 -12.55 -3.11 6.95
CA LYS A 227 -12.91 -3.15 5.53
C LYS A 227 -12.59 -1.84 4.80
N TYR A 228 -12.67 -0.70 5.47
CA TYR A 228 -12.35 0.61 4.88
C TYR A 228 -10.83 0.81 4.75
N ILE A 229 -10.05 0.36 5.74
CA ILE A 229 -8.58 0.37 5.68
C ILE A 229 -8.10 -0.53 4.52
N PHE A 230 -8.74 -1.69 4.32
CA PHE A 230 -8.42 -2.58 3.19
C PHE A 230 -8.84 -2.01 1.83
N ALA A 231 -9.92 -1.25 1.77
CA ALA A 231 -10.31 -0.53 0.56
C ALA A 231 -9.31 0.59 0.24
N ASP A 232 -8.91 1.37 1.25
CA ASP A 232 -7.90 2.43 1.11
C ASP A 232 -6.53 1.87 0.71
N PHE A 233 -6.13 0.71 1.24
CA PHE A 233 -4.91 0.04 0.79
C PHE A 233 -4.94 -0.24 -0.73
N ASN A 234 -6.10 -0.60 -1.27
CA ASN A 234 -6.24 -0.92 -2.68
C ASN A 234 -6.42 0.31 -3.58
N ALA A 235 -7.13 1.33 -3.12
CA ALA A 235 -7.56 2.47 -3.94
C ALA A 235 -6.93 3.81 -3.55
N GLY A 236 -6.04 3.84 -2.56
CA GLY A 236 -5.44 5.07 -2.04
C GLY A 236 -5.97 5.43 -0.66
N HIS A 237 -5.10 6.04 0.16
CA HIS A 237 -5.51 6.55 1.47
C HIS A 237 -6.67 7.54 1.35
N TYR A 238 -7.62 7.43 2.29
CA TYR A 238 -8.82 8.26 2.41
C TYR A 238 -9.89 8.08 1.34
N THR A 239 -9.72 7.14 0.39
CA THR A 239 -10.73 6.87 -0.65
C THR A 239 -12.08 6.48 -0.05
N SER A 240 -12.11 5.66 1.01
CA SER A 240 -13.37 5.26 1.67
C SER A 240 -14.08 6.44 2.35
N ARG A 241 -13.31 7.34 3.00
CA ARG A 241 -13.82 8.59 3.60
C ARG A 241 -14.39 9.52 2.54
N ASN A 242 -13.69 9.67 1.41
CA ASN A 242 -14.13 10.50 0.29
C ASN A 242 -15.40 9.94 -0.37
N ALA A 243 -15.52 8.62 -0.51
CA ALA A 243 -16.75 7.98 -0.97
C ALA A 243 -17.94 8.23 -0.01
N GLY A 244 -17.67 8.35 1.30
CA GLY A 244 -18.64 8.82 2.29
C GLY A 244 -19.10 10.26 2.03
N PHE A 245 -18.17 11.18 1.75
CA PHE A 245 -18.47 12.56 1.36
C PHE A 245 -19.34 12.61 0.08
N GLN A 246 -18.96 11.87 -0.96
CA GLN A 246 -19.74 11.76 -2.21
C GLN A 246 -21.13 11.20 -1.95
N LYS A 247 -21.28 10.20 -1.06
CA LYS A 247 -22.60 9.63 -0.71
C LYS A 247 -23.50 10.67 -0.05
N MET A 248 -22.98 11.47 0.89
CA MET A 248 -23.75 12.56 1.51
C MET A 248 -24.17 13.60 0.48
N LEU A 249 -23.25 13.97 -0.42
CA LEU A 249 -23.52 14.93 -1.48
C LEU A 249 -24.59 14.44 -2.45
N ALA A 250 -24.53 13.17 -2.86
CA ALA A 250 -25.51 12.55 -3.75
C ALA A 250 -26.92 12.58 -3.12
N SER A 251 -27.03 12.21 -1.84
CA SER A 251 -28.28 12.24 -1.08
C SER A 251 -28.88 13.65 -0.98
N LEU A 252 -28.07 14.66 -0.63
CA LEU A 252 -28.53 16.04 -0.44
C LEU A 252 -28.88 16.74 -1.75
N SER A 253 -28.10 16.49 -2.80
CA SER A 253 -28.30 17.11 -4.12
C SER A 253 -29.36 16.40 -4.97
N ARG A 254 -29.69 15.14 -4.63
CA ARG A 254 -30.51 14.22 -5.44
C ARG A 254 -29.94 14.02 -6.85
N LYS A 255 -28.60 14.01 -6.96
CA LYS A 255 -27.87 13.72 -8.19
C LYS A 255 -27.15 12.38 -8.10
N THR A 256 -26.96 11.75 -9.24
CA THR A 256 -26.07 10.58 -9.37
C THR A 256 -24.62 11.04 -9.29
N ILE A 257 -23.87 10.48 -8.34
CA ILE A 257 -22.44 10.74 -8.14
C ILE A 257 -21.77 9.39 -7.95
N GLU A 258 -20.70 9.16 -8.70
CA GLU A 258 -19.85 7.97 -8.53
C GLU A 258 -19.22 7.97 -7.13
N LEU A 259 -19.28 6.82 -6.45
CA LEU A 259 -18.72 6.66 -5.10
C LEU A 259 -17.31 6.06 -5.18
N ASP A 260 -16.47 6.70 -5.98
CA ASP A 260 -15.09 6.28 -6.28
C ASP A 260 -14.05 6.89 -5.34
N GLY A 261 -14.43 7.85 -4.50
CA GLY A 261 -13.54 8.54 -3.57
C GLY A 261 -12.62 9.60 -4.18
N ASP A 262 -12.78 9.90 -5.48
CA ASP A 262 -12.06 11.00 -6.14
C ASP A 262 -12.92 12.29 -6.08
N LEU A 263 -12.47 13.25 -5.26
CA LEU A 263 -13.11 14.55 -5.13
C LEU A 263 -12.61 15.52 -6.20
N LEU A 264 -11.43 15.25 -6.79
CA LEU A 264 -10.85 15.98 -7.92
C LEU A 264 -10.57 15.05 -9.13
N SER A 265 -10.45 15.63 -10.32
CA SER A 265 -10.12 14.91 -11.55
C SER A 265 -8.62 15.01 -11.87
N TYR A 266 -8.00 13.87 -12.15
CA TYR A 266 -6.56 13.78 -12.45
C TYR A 266 -6.25 13.35 -13.89
N LYS A 267 -7.24 13.40 -14.79
CA LYS A 267 -7.12 12.90 -16.18
C LYS A 267 -5.96 13.52 -16.99
N ASN A 268 -5.47 14.70 -16.60
CA ASN A 268 -4.41 15.42 -17.28
C ASN A 268 -3.07 15.45 -16.51
N GLY A 269 -2.88 14.58 -15.52
CA GLY A 269 -1.58 14.34 -14.88
C GLY A 269 -0.96 15.52 -14.12
N GLY A 270 -1.76 16.29 -13.37
CA GLY A 270 -1.31 17.48 -12.63
C GLY A 270 -2.05 17.74 -11.31
N ASN A 271 -2.04 18.99 -10.86
CA ASN A 271 -2.85 19.47 -9.72
C ASN A 271 -4.33 19.24 -10.07
N GLY A 272 -5.03 18.42 -9.28
CA GLY A 272 -6.38 17.95 -9.59
C GLY A 272 -7.33 19.06 -10.07
N SER A 273 -8.10 18.79 -11.12
CA SER A 273 -9.06 19.72 -11.70
C SER A 273 -10.47 19.51 -11.14
N PRO A 274 -11.39 20.48 -11.29
CA PRO A 274 -12.77 20.32 -10.84
C PRO A 274 -13.41 19.02 -11.37
N SER A 275 -13.93 18.21 -10.45
CA SER A 275 -14.68 16.99 -10.75
C SER A 275 -16.19 17.24 -10.72
N VAL A 276 -17.00 16.22 -11.08
CA VAL A 276 -18.45 16.24 -10.86
C VAL A 276 -18.80 16.40 -9.38
N THR A 277 -18.00 15.81 -8.48
CA THR A 277 -18.15 15.98 -7.03
C THR A 277 -17.98 17.45 -6.63
N TYR A 278 -16.91 18.09 -7.12
CA TYR A 278 -16.61 19.49 -6.82
C TYR A 278 -17.72 20.44 -7.33
N THR A 279 -18.11 20.31 -8.60
CA THR A 279 -19.13 21.19 -9.19
C THR A 279 -20.51 20.97 -8.53
N THR A 280 -20.88 19.72 -8.24
CA THR A 280 -22.14 19.41 -7.55
C THR A 280 -22.17 19.98 -6.12
N PHE A 281 -21.04 20.02 -5.44
CA PHE A 281 -20.96 20.64 -4.11
C PHE A 281 -21.21 22.14 -4.17
N LEU A 282 -20.57 22.86 -5.10
CA LEU A 282 -20.81 24.31 -5.28
C LEU A 282 -22.27 24.61 -5.61
N GLU A 283 -22.88 23.83 -6.50
CA GLU A 283 -24.29 23.97 -6.84
C GLU A 283 -25.23 23.69 -5.66
N LEU A 284 -24.91 22.69 -4.84
CA LEU A 284 -25.67 22.41 -3.61
C LEU A 284 -25.62 23.60 -2.65
N LEU A 285 -24.44 24.17 -2.39
CA LEU A 285 -24.28 25.33 -1.52
C LEU A 285 -25.08 26.53 -2.03
N LYS A 286 -24.96 26.84 -3.33
CA LYS A 286 -25.72 27.91 -3.99
C LYS A 286 -27.23 27.71 -3.86
N LYS A 287 -27.71 26.48 -4.12
CA LYS A 287 -29.14 26.13 -4.01
C LYS A 287 -29.67 26.25 -2.58
N LYS A 288 -28.83 26.00 -1.58
CA LYS A 288 -29.17 26.07 -0.15
C LYS A 288 -28.97 27.47 0.44
N GLY A 289 -28.53 28.46 -0.34
CA GLY A 289 -28.28 29.82 0.14
C GLY A 289 -27.13 29.89 1.15
N VAL A 290 -26.22 28.93 1.14
CA VAL A 290 -25.08 28.88 2.05
C VAL A 290 -23.97 29.73 1.44
N ALA A 291 -23.49 30.73 2.15
CA ALA A 291 -22.37 31.55 1.69
C ALA A 291 -21.09 30.72 1.62
N PHE A 292 -20.30 30.89 0.56
CA PHE A 292 -19.00 30.24 0.41
C PHE A 292 -18.05 31.10 -0.43
N ASP A 293 -16.76 30.86 -0.25
CA ASP A 293 -15.69 31.36 -1.12
C ASP A 293 -15.11 30.19 -1.92
N GLU A 294 -15.18 30.26 -3.25
CA GLU A 294 -14.72 29.19 -4.14
C GLU A 294 -13.23 28.86 -3.95
N LYS A 295 -12.38 29.86 -3.63
CA LYS A 295 -10.95 29.60 -3.36
C LYS A 295 -10.76 28.76 -2.10
N THR A 296 -11.59 28.96 -1.09
CA THR A 296 -11.60 28.13 0.12
C THR A 296 -12.08 26.72 -0.20
N ILE A 297 -13.13 26.54 -1.01
CA ILE A 297 -13.58 25.20 -1.43
C ILE A 297 -12.50 24.46 -2.24
N ALA A 298 -11.82 25.15 -3.16
CA ALA A 298 -10.71 24.58 -3.91
C ALA A 298 -9.55 24.12 -2.99
N ARG A 299 -9.18 24.92 -2.00
CA ARG A 299 -8.16 24.56 -0.99
C ARG A 299 -8.59 23.39 -0.11
N ASP A 300 -9.86 23.31 0.25
CA ASP A 300 -10.41 22.20 1.01
C ASP A 300 -10.31 20.90 0.21
N PHE A 301 -10.81 20.89 -1.03
CA PHE A 301 -10.80 19.70 -1.89
C PHE A 301 -9.38 19.24 -2.25
N ALA A 302 -8.41 20.16 -2.34
CA ALA A 302 -7.00 19.80 -2.52
C ALA A 302 -6.44 18.95 -1.35
N GLN A 303 -7.09 18.94 -0.19
CA GLN A 303 -6.74 18.09 0.96
C GLN A 303 -7.38 16.70 0.91
N GLU A 304 -8.02 16.29 -0.21
CA GLU A 304 -8.74 15.02 -0.31
C GLU A 304 -7.93 13.76 0.06
N LYS A 305 -6.59 13.83 -0.05
CA LYS A 305 -5.64 12.78 0.32
C LYS A 305 -5.00 12.98 1.70
N SER A 306 -5.58 13.83 2.55
CA SER A 306 -5.14 14.11 3.94
C SER A 306 -6.28 13.91 4.94
N ILE A 307 -5.92 13.54 6.18
CA ILE A 307 -6.84 13.50 7.31
C ILE A 307 -7.45 14.88 7.60
N ASP A 308 -6.71 15.96 7.31
CA ASP A 308 -7.14 17.33 7.57
C ASP A 308 -8.34 17.77 6.75
N PHE A 309 -8.67 17.06 5.65
CA PHE A 309 -9.91 17.33 4.92
C PHE A 309 -11.15 17.22 5.81
N GLU A 310 -11.17 16.34 6.83
CA GLU A 310 -12.30 16.26 7.78
C GLU A 310 -12.49 17.52 8.63
N LYS A 311 -11.44 18.35 8.74
CA LYS A 311 -11.44 19.60 9.51
C LYS A 311 -11.86 20.81 8.66
N THR A 312 -11.93 20.63 7.34
CA THR A 312 -12.22 21.72 6.39
C THR A 312 -13.66 22.23 6.51
N TYR A 313 -13.88 23.44 5.99
CA TYR A 313 -15.22 24.01 5.88
C TYR A 313 -16.11 23.09 5.03
N SER A 314 -15.62 22.65 3.87
CA SER A 314 -16.37 21.81 2.93
C SER A 314 -16.88 20.52 3.57
N TYR A 315 -16.01 19.76 4.25
CA TYR A 315 -16.39 18.51 4.89
C TYR A 315 -17.39 18.72 6.03
N ARG A 316 -17.13 19.69 6.92
CA ARG A 316 -17.98 19.96 8.09
C ARG A 316 -19.36 20.47 7.68
N THR A 317 -19.41 21.37 6.70
CA THR A 317 -20.66 21.93 6.17
C THR A 317 -21.53 20.84 5.55
N LEU A 318 -20.97 19.99 4.68
CA LEU A 318 -21.74 18.89 4.08
C LEU A 318 -22.20 17.89 5.14
N SER A 319 -21.32 17.53 6.08
CA SER A 319 -21.62 16.58 7.16
C SER A 319 -22.74 17.08 8.08
N ALA A 320 -22.74 18.38 8.40
CA ALA A 320 -23.78 19.01 9.20
C ALA A 320 -25.12 19.03 8.47
N MET A 321 -25.15 19.44 7.19
CA MET A 321 -26.37 19.42 6.37
C MET A 321 -26.97 18.01 6.27
N HIS A 322 -26.12 17.01 6.07
CA HIS A 322 -26.58 15.63 5.97
C HIS A 322 -27.16 15.15 7.30
N ARG A 323 -26.51 15.49 8.42
CA ARG A 323 -27.00 15.16 9.76
C ARG A 323 -28.33 15.85 10.09
N GLU A 324 -28.48 17.11 9.73
CA GLU A 324 -29.72 17.86 9.92
C GLU A 324 -30.88 17.27 9.09
N THR A 325 -30.59 16.86 7.86
CA THR A 325 -31.63 16.34 6.93
C THR A 325 -32.00 14.88 7.23
N PHE A 326 -31.02 14.03 7.58
CA PHE A 326 -31.20 12.58 7.66
C PHE A 326 -30.93 11.98 9.05
N GLY A 327 -30.47 12.78 10.03
CA GLY A 327 -30.17 12.33 11.39
C GLY A 327 -28.79 11.70 11.61
N TYR A 328 -27.96 11.57 10.57
CA TYR A 328 -26.62 10.95 10.68
C TYR A 328 -25.60 11.52 9.67
N THR A 329 -24.33 11.18 9.85
CA THR A 329 -23.22 11.50 8.92
C THR A 329 -22.68 10.19 8.33
N VAL A 330 -22.30 10.19 7.05
CA VAL A 330 -21.66 9.04 6.41
C VAL A 330 -20.15 9.21 6.46
N HIS A 331 -19.50 8.54 7.41
CA HIS A 331 -18.04 8.66 7.60
C HIS A 331 -17.23 7.93 6.53
N ALA A 332 -17.67 6.75 6.09
CA ALA A 332 -16.97 5.96 5.09
C ALA A 332 -17.90 5.03 4.31
N VAL A 333 -17.59 4.82 3.04
CA VAL A 333 -18.29 3.87 2.14
C VAL A 333 -17.25 2.99 1.47
N LEU A 334 -17.58 1.72 1.21
CA LEU A 334 -16.74 0.87 0.37
C LEU A 334 -16.89 1.34 -1.09
N PRO A 335 -15.82 1.86 -1.70
CA PRO A 335 -15.91 2.43 -3.03
C PRO A 335 -16.10 1.32 -4.09
N GLU A 336 -16.87 1.63 -5.13
CA GLU A 336 -17.19 0.70 -6.22
C GLU A 336 -16.32 0.95 -7.46
N ILE A 337 -15.01 1.10 -7.24
CA ILE A 337 -14.05 1.32 -8.33
C ILE A 337 -13.78 -0.01 -9.04
N SER A 338 -13.93 -0.01 -10.37
CA SER A 338 -13.57 -1.16 -11.19
C SER A 338 -12.05 -1.31 -11.29
N LEU A 339 -11.53 -2.50 -10.98
CA LEU A 339 -10.11 -2.83 -11.08
C LEU A 339 -9.75 -3.21 -12.52
N ASN A 340 -9.67 -2.20 -13.38
CA ASN A 340 -9.26 -2.35 -14.77
C ASN A 340 -7.74 -2.19 -14.89
N SER A 341 -7.01 -3.30 -14.76
CA SER A 341 -5.55 -3.32 -14.95
C SER A 341 -5.15 -4.43 -15.92
N PRO A 342 -4.14 -4.20 -16.79
CA PRO A 342 -3.53 -5.27 -17.59
C PRO A 342 -3.01 -6.44 -16.74
N LYS A 343 -2.74 -6.21 -15.44
CA LYS A 343 -2.28 -7.24 -14.50
C LYS A 343 -3.38 -8.24 -14.11
N PHE A 344 -4.66 -7.94 -14.33
CA PHE A 344 -5.77 -8.80 -13.93
C PHE A 344 -6.38 -9.52 -15.13
N VAL A 345 -6.43 -10.85 -15.05
CA VAL A 345 -7.04 -11.71 -16.09
C VAL A 345 -8.56 -11.83 -15.90
N SER A 346 -9.05 -11.68 -14.66
CA SER A 346 -10.47 -11.78 -14.33
C SER A 346 -11.20 -10.47 -14.63
N LYS A 347 -12.35 -10.57 -15.30
CA LYS A 347 -13.25 -9.45 -15.57
C LYS A 347 -14.11 -9.15 -14.32
N ASN A 348 -14.41 -7.88 -14.08
CA ASN A 348 -15.33 -7.39 -13.04
C ASN A 348 -14.82 -7.47 -11.58
N LEU A 349 -13.52 -7.30 -11.35
CA LEU A 349 -13.00 -7.08 -10.00
C LEU A 349 -13.21 -5.61 -9.58
N SER A 350 -13.45 -5.36 -8.29
CA SER A 350 -13.62 -4.01 -7.74
C SER A 350 -12.90 -3.82 -6.42
N THR A 351 -12.67 -2.58 -6.00
CA THR A 351 -12.11 -2.27 -4.67
C THR A 351 -12.99 -2.84 -3.56
N LYS A 352 -14.31 -2.75 -3.69
CA LYS A 352 -15.27 -3.39 -2.78
C LYS A 352 -15.08 -4.91 -2.71
N TRP A 353 -14.85 -5.59 -3.84
CA TRP A 353 -14.54 -7.02 -3.86
C TRP A 353 -13.22 -7.31 -3.12
N PHE A 354 -12.18 -6.54 -3.40
CA PHE A 354 -10.86 -6.69 -2.76
C PHE A 354 -10.98 -6.55 -1.25
N ALA A 355 -11.58 -5.46 -0.77
CA ALA A 355 -11.74 -5.17 0.64
C ALA A 355 -12.53 -6.26 1.37
N ARG A 356 -13.62 -6.78 0.77
CA ARG A 356 -14.39 -7.89 1.32
C ARG A 356 -13.59 -9.19 1.37
N ARG A 357 -12.80 -9.47 0.34
CA ARG A 357 -11.96 -10.66 0.30
C ARG A 357 -10.87 -10.62 1.37
N VAL A 358 -10.18 -9.49 1.51
CA VAL A 358 -9.19 -9.27 2.58
C VAL A 358 -9.86 -9.37 3.95
N LYS A 359 -11.01 -8.71 4.16
CA LYS A 359 -11.76 -8.80 5.43
C LYS A 359 -12.16 -10.23 5.79
N SER A 360 -12.50 -11.07 4.81
CA SER A 360 -12.78 -12.49 5.03
C SER A 360 -11.55 -13.25 5.54
N ILE A 361 -10.37 -13.01 4.95
CA ILE A 361 -9.09 -13.61 5.38
C ILE A 361 -8.72 -13.10 6.78
N TYR A 362 -8.84 -11.79 7.02
CA TYR A 362 -8.63 -11.15 8.31
C TYR A 362 -9.49 -11.79 9.40
N ASN A 363 -10.80 -11.92 9.17
CA ASN A 363 -11.73 -12.51 10.14
C ASN A 363 -11.39 -13.98 10.43
N ARG A 364 -10.89 -14.73 9.44
CA ARG A 364 -10.42 -16.11 9.64
C ARG A 364 -9.19 -16.13 10.54
N CYS A 365 -8.21 -15.27 10.27
CA CYS A 365 -7.01 -15.11 11.09
C CYS A 365 -7.36 -14.73 12.54
N MET A 366 -8.30 -13.80 12.73
CA MET A 366 -8.76 -13.39 14.06
C MET A 366 -9.39 -14.54 14.87
N ARG A 367 -10.01 -15.52 14.19
CA ARG A 367 -10.62 -16.71 14.82
C ARG A 367 -9.60 -17.82 15.11
N THR A 368 -8.42 -17.80 14.49
CA THR A 368 -7.37 -18.80 14.72
C THR A 368 -6.87 -18.74 16.16
N ARG A 369 -6.84 -19.86 16.87
CA ARG A 369 -6.29 -19.95 18.23
C ARG A 369 -4.75 -20.00 18.17
N ILE A 370 -4.05 -19.28 19.06
CA ILE A 370 -2.60 -19.11 19.04
C ILE A 370 -1.93 -19.56 20.32
#